data_AF-A0A7C6KTS9-F1
#
_entry.id   AF-A0A7C6KTS9-F1
#
_cell.length_a   1.000
_cell.length_b   1.000
_cell.length_c   1.000
_cell.angle_alpha   90.00
_cell.angle_beta   90.00
_cell.angle_gamma   90.00
#
_symmetry.space_group_name_H-M   'P 1'
#
loop_
_entity.id
_entity.type
_entity.pdbx_description
1 polymer ?
#
loop_
_entity_poly.entity_id
_entity_poly.type
_entity_poly.pdbx_seq_one_letter_code
_entity_poly.pdbx_strand_id
1 'polypeptide(L)'
;EKQIMAKVLSGVAMGLVGLLVLIIAALVLLSPPLYLVLLTLIAGVIGIFFTSFLGMLIDLHFPKLDWDNEQKAVKQNFNSVINMFLSLLFAGISLLLVFIFRLKLPLAFLLIVAVYGLLDLLLYRILLTRGAKQLAEMEG
;
A
#
# COMPACT_ATOMS: atom_id res chain seq x y z
N GLU A 1 -6.81 16.59 -7.47
CA GLU A 1 -5.42 16.23 -7.10
C GLU A 1 -5.12 16.32 -5.60
N LYS A 2 -5.31 17.49 -4.95
CA LYS A 2 -4.98 17.68 -3.52
C LYS A 2 -5.69 16.68 -2.58
N GLN A 3 -6.97 16.42 -2.79
CA GLN A 3 -7.73 15.46 -1.98
C GLN A 3 -7.20 14.02 -2.11
N ILE A 4 -6.85 13.59 -3.33
CA ILE A 4 -6.29 12.26 -3.62
C ILE A 4 -4.99 12.09 -2.83
N MET A 5 -4.07 13.05 -2.93
CA MET A 5 -2.79 12.98 -2.22
C MET A 5 -2.95 13.08 -0.70
N ALA A 6 -3.89 13.89 -0.21
CA ALA A 6 -4.18 13.96 1.23
C ALA A 6 -4.64 12.59 1.79
N LYS A 7 -5.47 11.87 1.04
CA LYS A 7 -5.93 10.52 1.41
C LYS A 7 -4.79 9.50 1.36
N VAL A 8 -3.98 9.51 0.29
CA VAL A 8 -2.79 8.64 0.20
C VAL A 8 -1.84 8.90 1.37
N LEU A 9 -1.51 10.16 1.66
CA LEU A 9 -0.59 10.52 2.74
C LEU A 9 -1.13 10.14 4.12
N SER A 10 -2.45 10.22 4.33
CA SER A 10 -3.09 9.73 5.56
C SER A 10 -2.91 8.22 5.71
N GLY A 11 -3.09 7.47 4.60
CA GLY A 11 -2.82 6.03 4.56
C GLY A 11 -1.35 5.70 4.85
N VAL A 12 -0.43 6.45 4.24
CA VAL A 12 1.01 6.29 4.46
C VAL A 12 1.37 6.56 5.92
N ALA A 13 0.85 7.63 6.52
CA ALA A 13 1.11 7.95 7.92
C ALA A 13 0.66 6.81 8.86
N MET A 14 -0.54 6.26 8.64
CA MET A 14 -1.04 5.11 9.40
C MET A 14 -0.19 3.86 9.18
N GLY A 15 0.22 3.60 7.93
CA GLY A 15 1.11 2.49 7.58
C GLY A 15 2.47 2.59 8.27
N LEU A 16 3.05 3.79 8.35
CA LEU A 16 4.33 4.03 9.02
C LEU A 16 4.24 3.73 10.52
N VAL A 17 3.15 4.13 11.18
CA VAL A 17 2.91 3.77 12.59
C VAL A 17 2.87 2.25 12.75
N GLY A 18 2.13 1.55 11.88
CA GLY A 18 2.06 0.08 11.89
C GLY A 18 3.43 -0.58 11.68
N LEU A 19 4.22 -0.09 10.73
CA LEU A 19 5.57 -0.60 10.44
C LEU A 19 6.50 -0.41 11.64
N LEU A 20 6.47 0.75 12.29
CA LEU A 20 7.29 1.00 13.49
C LEU A 20 6.91 0.07 14.64
N VAL A 21 5.60 -0.13 14.88
CA VAL A 21 5.12 -1.07 15.90
C VAL A 21 5.64 -2.49 15.61
N LEU A 22 5.57 -2.95 14.37
CA LEU A 22 6.06 -4.27 13.98
C LEU A 22 7.58 -4.40 14.10
N ILE A 23 8.34 -3.37 13.72
CA ILE A 23 9.81 -3.36 13.88
C ILE A 23 10.19 -3.42 15.36
N ILE A 24 9.53 -2.64 16.21
CA ILE A 24 9.78 -2.66 17.67
C ILE A 24 9.47 -4.05 18.23
N ALA A 25 8.32 -4.63 17.86
CA ALA A 25 7.96 -5.99 18.28
C ALA A 25 9.01 -7.02 17.83
N ALA A 26 9.48 -6.93 16.59
CA ALA A 26 10.53 -7.82 16.07
C ALA A 26 11.86 -7.66 16.82
N LEU A 27 12.26 -6.42 17.14
CA LEU A 27 13.48 -6.15 17.93
C LEU A 27 13.43 -6.80 19.31
N VAL A 28 12.27 -6.71 19.99
CA VAL A 28 12.06 -7.28 21.33
C VAL A 28 11.96 -8.80 21.30
N LEU A 29 11.24 -9.38 20.35
CA LEU A 29 10.90 -10.80 20.35
C LEU A 29 11.91 -11.68 19.60
N LEU A 30 12.52 -11.15 18.54
CA LEU A 30 13.36 -11.92 17.61
C LEU A 30 14.81 -11.46 17.59
N SER A 31 15.08 -10.24 18.07
CA SER A 31 16.42 -9.61 18.08
C SER A 31 17.16 -9.77 16.74
N PRO A 32 16.56 -9.36 15.61
CA PRO A 32 17.17 -9.51 14.30
C PRO A 32 18.43 -8.64 14.18
N PRO A 33 19.40 -9.04 13.36
CA PRO A 33 20.56 -8.21 13.06
C PRO A 33 20.14 -6.89 12.41
N LEU A 34 20.87 -5.82 12.72
CA LEU A 34 20.53 -4.44 12.31
C LEU A 34 20.32 -4.29 10.80
N TYR A 35 21.07 -5.02 9.97
CA TYR A 35 20.91 -4.94 8.52
C TYR A 35 19.51 -5.39 8.08
N LEU A 36 18.90 -6.40 8.70
CA LEU A 36 17.54 -6.84 8.35
C LEU A 36 16.49 -5.79 8.74
N VAL A 37 16.72 -5.07 9.85
CA VAL A 37 15.85 -3.96 10.27
C VAL A 37 15.87 -2.85 9.24
N LEU A 38 17.07 -2.45 8.77
CA LEU A 38 17.22 -1.42 7.74
C LEU A 38 16.57 -1.82 6.41
N LEU A 39 16.79 -3.05 5.96
CA LEU A 39 16.14 -3.56 4.74
C LEU A 39 14.61 -3.59 4.87
N THR A 40 14.10 -4.03 6.02
CA THR A 40 12.66 -4.05 6.30
C THR A 40 12.06 -2.66 6.33
N LEU A 41 12.77 -1.67 6.91
CA LEU A 41 12.32 -0.28 6.93
C LEU A 41 12.20 0.27 5.50
N ILE A 42 13.22 0.09 4.66
CA ILE A 42 13.22 0.60 3.29
C ILE A 42 12.12 -0.07 2.46
N ALA A 43 12.09 -1.41 2.44
CA ALA A 43 11.08 -2.15 1.68
C ALA A 43 9.66 -1.90 2.21
N GLY A 44 9.51 -1.77 3.53
CA GLY A 44 8.24 -1.52 4.20
C GLY A 44 7.66 -0.15 3.84
N VAL A 45 8.47 0.91 3.81
CA VAL A 45 8.04 2.24 3.39
C VAL A 45 7.50 2.22 1.95
N ILE A 46 8.23 1.57 1.04
CA ILE A 46 7.78 1.43 -0.37
C ILE A 46 6.48 0.62 -0.44
N GLY A 47 6.39 -0.49 0.29
CA GLY A 47 5.15 -1.28 0.37
C GLY A 47 3.97 -0.47 0.89
N ILE A 48 4.18 0.40 1.89
CA ILE A 48 3.14 1.29 2.43
C ILE A 48 2.62 2.25 1.36
N PHE A 49 3.52 2.86 0.57
CA PHE A 49 3.12 3.70 -0.57
C PHE A 49 2.27 2.91 -1.56
N PHE A 50 2.72 1.71 -1.94
CA PHE A 50 1.96 0.83 -2.83
C PHE A 50 0.55 0.55 -2.35
N THR A 51 0.40 0.10 -1.10
CA THR A 51 -0.93 -0.19 -0.54
C THR A 51 -1.83 1.04 -0.41
N SER A 52 -1.23 2.22 -0.19
CA SER A 52 -1.96 3.49 -0.08
C SER A 52 -2.45 3.98 -1.45
N PHE A 53 -1.60 3.88 -2.48
CA PHE A 53 -1.98 4.19 -3.85
C PHE A 53 -3.00 3.19 -4.41
N LEU A 54 -2.80 1.89 -4.14
CA LEU A 54 -3.74 0.85 -4.56
C LEU A 54 -5.11 1.06 -3.92
N GLY A 55 -5.16 1.33 -2.61
CA GLY A 55 -6.40 1.66 -1.90
C GLY A 55 -7.13 2.87 -2.51
N MET A 56 -6.39 3.95 -2.79
CA MET A 56 -6.94 5.13 -3.46
C MET A 56 -7.49 4.81 -4.86
N LEU A 57 -6.80 3.94 -5.62
CA LEU A 57 -7.26 3.53 -6.94
C LEU A 57 -8.56 2.72 -6.88
N ILE A 58 -8.67 1.81 -5.91
CA ILE A 58 -9.89 1.01 -5.67
C ILE A 58 -11.04 1.93 -5.30
N ASP A 59 -10.79 2.91 -4.42
CA ASP A 59 -11.81 3.87 -4.01
C ASP A 59 -12.35 4.72 -5.16
N LEU A 60 -11.52 5.02 -6.17
CA LEU A 60 -11.95 5.74 -7.38
C LEU A 60 -12.71 4.85 -8.37
N HIS A 61 -12.38 3.55 -8.45
CA HIS A 61 -13.04 2.62 -9.39
C HIS A 61 -14.35 2.05 -8.84
N PHE A 62 -14.46 1.92 -7.52
CA PHE A 62 -15.66 1.46 -6.83
C PHE A 62 -16.18 2.53 -5.86
N PRO A 63 -16.58 3.71 -6.38
CA PRO A 63 -17.12 4.77 -5.54
C PRO A 63 -18.49 4.33 -5.00
N LYS A 64 -18.62 4.25 -3.67
CA LYS A 64 -19.93 4.05 -3.04
C LYS A 64 -20.52 5.42 -2.69
N LEU A 65 -21.34 5.94 -3.61
CA LEU A 65 -22.00 7.24 -3.46
C LEU A 65 -23.40 7.14 -2.82
N ASP A 66 -24.02 5.96 -2.82
CA ASP A 66 -25.33 5.74 -2.18
C ASP A 66 -25.18 5.37 -0.70
N TRP A 67 -25.01 6.37 0.15
CA TRP A 67 -25.11 6.20 1.59
C TRP A 67 -26.20 7.10 2.17
N ASP A 68 -27.34 6.47 2.53
CA ASP A 68 -28.44 7.18 3.22
C ASP A 68 -28.11 7.57 4.67
N ASN A 69 -27.03 7.00 5.24
CA ASN A 69 -26.61 7.17 6.63
C ASN A 69 -25.08 6.98 6.76
N GLU A 70 -24.43 7.82 7.55
CA GLU A 70 -22.98 7.78 7.84
C GLU A 70 -22.49 6.40 8.31
N GLN A 71 -23.29 5.67 9.08
CA GLN A 71 -22.90 4.31 9.51
C GLN A 71 -22.80 3.32 8.35
N LYS A 72 -23.60 3.51 7.30
CA LYS A 72 -23.61 2.69 6.08
C LYS A 72 -22.36 2.98 5.24
N ALA A 73 -21.96 4.26 5.16
CA ALA A 73 -20.74 4.69 4.50
C ALA A 73 -19.48 4.06 5.12
N VAL A 74 -19.43 3.94 6.45
CA VAL A 74 -18.28 3.34 7.16
C VAL A 74 -18.31 1.81 7.15
N LYS A 75 -19.43 1.17 7.50
CA LYS A 75 -19.51 -0.30 7.67
C LYS A 75 -19.60 -1.07 6.36
N GLN A 76 -20.06 -0.45 5.27
CA GLN A 76 -20.14 -1.12 3.96
C GLN A 76 -18.97 -0.77 3.02
N ASN A 77 -17.93 -0.07 3.51
CA ASN A 77 -16.74 0.21 2.71
C ASN A 77 -15.85 -1.05 2.58
N PHE A 78 -16.30 -1.96 1.71
CA PHE A 78 -15.57 -3.17 1.34
C PHE A 78 -14.28 -2.86 0.58
N ASN A 79 -14.06 -1.64 0.10
CA ASN A 79 -12.85 -1.28 -0.65
C ASN A 79 -11.59 -1.46 0.20
N SER A 80 -11.65 -1.15 1.50
CA SER A 80 -10.54 -1.40 2.43
C SER A 80 -10.21 -2.90 2.56
N VAL A 81 -11.24 -3.75 2.59
CA VAL A 81 -11.08 -5.22 2.65
C VAL A 81 -10.50 -5.75 1.34
N ILE A 82 -10.99 -5.25 0.20
CA ILE A 82 -10.44 -5.58 -1.13
C ILE A 82 -8.97 -5.16 -1.21
N ASN A 83 -8.64 -3.94 -0.75
CA ASN A 83 -7.26 -3.45 -0.72
C ASN A 83 -6.36 -4.36 0.13
N MET A 84 -6.84 -4.80 1.30
CA MET A 84 -6.11 -5.73 2.16
C MET A 84 -5.82 -7.06 1.44
N PHE A 85 -6.81 -7.68 0.82
CA PHE A 85 -6.63 -8.95 0.11
C PHE A 85 -5.72 -8.81 -1.11
N LEU A 86 -5.85 -7.74 -1.88
CA LEU A 86 -4.96 -7.49 -3.01
C LEU A 86 -3.52 -7.23 -2.54
N SER A 87 -3.34 -6.42 -1.51
CA SER A 87 -2.02 -6.16 -0.92
C SER A 87 -1.37 -7.45 -0.43
N LEU A 88 -2.15 -8.31 0.24
CA LEU A 88 -1.69 -9.62 0.69
C LEU A 88 -1.34 -10.54 -0.49
N LEU A 89 -2.14 -10.52 -1.55
CA LEU A 89 -1.87 -11.30 -2.77
C LEU A 89 -0.54 -10.87 -3.41
N PHE A 90 -0.30 -9.57 -3.58
CA PHE A 90 0.96 -9.06 -4.13
C PHE A 90 2.16 -9.42 -3.25
N ALA A 91 2.03 -9.26 -1.93
CA ALA A 91 3.07 -9.67 -0.99
C ALA A 91 3.34 -11.18 -1.04
N GLY A 92 2.28 -11.99 -1.09
CA GLY A 92 2.35 -13.45 -1.19
C GLY A 92 3.01 -13.92 -2.49
N ILE A 93 2.65 -13.32 -3.63
CA ILE A 93 3.31 -13.58 -4.92
C ILE A 93 4.79 -13.23 -4.84
N SER A 94 5.14 -12.06 -4.28
CA SER A 94 6.54 -11.65 -4.15
C SER A 94 7.35 -12.65 -3.32
N LEU A 95 6.81 -13.10 -2.19
CA LEU A 95 7.44 -14.14 -1.36
C LEU A 95 7.56 -15.47 -2.12
N LEU A 96 6.49 -15.90 -2.79
CA LEU A 96 6.49 -17.15 -3.57
C LEU A 96 7.57 -17.14 -4.65
N LEU A 97 7.72 -16.03 -5.37
CA LEU A 97 8.76 -15.89 -6.40
C LEU A 97 10.17 -15.96 -5.79
N VAL A 98 10.40 -15.33 -4.63
CA VAL A 98 11.68 -15.44 -3.91
C VAL A 98 12.01 -16.90 -3.57
N PHE A 99 11.02 -17.67 -3.11
CA PHE A 99 11.19 -19.09 -2.79
C PHE A 99 11.42 -19.96 -4.03
N ILE A 100 10.59 -19.81 -5.07
CA ILE A 100 10.68 -20.59 -6.32
C ILE A 100 12.04 -20.39 -6.99
N PHE A 101 12.49 -19.14 -7.10
CA PHE A 101 13.76 -18.80 -7.74
C PHE A 101 14.96 -18.86 -6.80
N ARG A 102 14.76 -19.23 -5.52
CA ARG A 102 15.80 -19.33 -4.48
C ARG A 102 16.69 -18.08 -4.42
N LEU A 103 16.06 -16.91 -4.48
CA LEU A 103 16.78 -15.65 -4.55
C LEU A 103 17.51 -15.38 -3.24
N LYS A 104 18.78 -14.98 -3.35
CA LYS A 104 19.55 -14.50 -2.19
C LYS A 104 18.99 -13.18 -1.71
N LEU A 105 19.11 -12.93 -0.40
CA LEU A 105 18.55 -11.73 0.26
C LEU A 105 18.86 -10.41 -0.47
N PRO A 106 20.10 -10.09 -0.92
CA PRO A 106 20.37 -8.81 -1.57
C PRO A 106 19.63 -8.65 -2.91
N LEU A 107 19.56 -9.72 -3.69
CA LEU A 107 18.87 -9.73 -4.98
C LEU A 107 17.35 -9.67 -4.79
N ALA A 108 16.82 -10.45 -3.85
CA ALA A 108 15.40 -10.42 -3.49
C ALA A 108 14.96 -9.01 -3.05
N PHE A 109 15.74 -8.39 -2.16
CA PHE A 109 15.50 -7.02 -1.71
C PHE A 109 15.52 -6.03 -2.87
N LEU A 110 16.55 -6.07 -3.72
CA LEU A 110 16.67 -5.18 -4.87
C LEU A 110 15.47 -5.30 -5.82
N LEU A 111 15.05 -6.54 -6.12
CA LEU A 111 13.92 -6.77 -7.01
C LEU A 111 12.60 -6.31 -6.39
N ILE A 112 12.36 -6.54 -5.10
CA ILE A 112 11.17 -6.05 -4.40
C ILE A 112 11.13 -4.51 -4.45
N VAL A 113 12.22 -3.85 -4.06
CA VAL A 113 12.32 -2.38 -4.09
C VAL A 113 12.09 -1.84 -5.50
N ALA A 114 12.72 -2.45 -6.51
CA ALA A 114 12.59 -2.02 -7.89
C ALA A 114 11.16 -2.21 -8.42
N VAL A 115 10.56 -3.38 -8.20
CA VAL A 115 9.22 -3.68 -8.71
C VAL A 115 8.17 -2.80 -8.05
N TYR A 116 8.14 -2.73 -6.71
CA TYR A 116 7.16 -1.91 -6.01
C TYR A 116 7.39 -0.42 -6.23
N GLY A 117 8.64 0.04 -6.30
CA GLY A 117 8.95 1.43 -6.66
C GLY A 117 8.46 1.80 -8.06
N LEU A 118 8.61 0.91 -9.04
CA LEU A 118 8.06 1.12 -10.40
C LEU A 118 6.53 1.12 -10.40
N LEU A 119 5.89 0.23 -9.63
CA LEU A 119 4.44 0.19 -9.47
C LEU A 119 3.92 1.48 -8.81
N ASP A 120 4.59 2.00 -7.79
CA ASP A 120 4.24 3.26 -7.15
C ASP A 120 4.30 4.44 -8.11
N LEU A 121 5.37 4.53 -8.91
CA LEU A 121 5.49 5.57 -9.93
C LEU A 121 4.36 5.48 -10.97
N LEU A 122 4.00 4.27 -11.38
CA LEU A 122 2.91 4.04 -12.32
C LEU A 122 1.56 4.41 -11.71
N LEU A 123 1.27 3.97 -10.49
CA LEU A 123 0.02 4.26 -9.78
C LEU A 123 -0.12 5.76 -9.50
N TYR A 124 0.95 6.40 -9.05
CA TYR A 124 0.99 7.85 -8.85
C TYR A 124 0.61 8.61 -10.13
N ARG A 125 1.19 8.24 -11.27
CA ARG A 125 0.85 8.86 -12.57
C ARG A 125 -0.61 8.62 -12.96
N ILE A 126 -1.13 7.41 -12.75
CA ILE A 126 -2.55 7.10 -13.05
C ILE A 126 -3.49 7.93 -12.17
N LEU A 127 -3.21 8.01 -10.87
CA LEU A 127 -4.05 8.74 -9.93
C LEU A 127 -4.10 10.24 -10.20
N LEU A 128 -2.97 10.86 -10.56
CA LEU A 128 -2.96 12.29 -10.89
C LEU A 128 -3.56 12.61 -12.25
N THR A 129 -3.42 11.73 -13.24
CA THR A 129 -3.92 12.02 -14.61
C THR A 129 -5.38 11.61 -14.81
N ARG A 130 -5.74 10.39 -14.40
CA ARG A 130 -7.08 9.82 -14.60
C ARG A 130 -7.93 9.95 -13.35
N GLY A 131 -7.34 9.66 -12.19
CA GLY A 131 -8.06 9.72 -10.92
C GLY A 131 -8.56 11.13 -10.57
N ALA A 132 -7.75 12.15 -10.85
CA ALA A 132 -8.15 13.54 -10.62
C ALA A 132 -9.32 13.97 -11.53
N LYS A 133 -9.39 13.46 -12.76
CA LYS A 133 -10.50 13.73 -13.70
C LYS A 133 -11.76 13.03 -13.25
N GLN A 134 -11.68 11.74 -12.92
CA GLN A 134 -12.80 10.96 -12.41
C GLN A 134 -13.39 11.57 -11.13
N LEU A 135 -12.54 12.05 -10.22
CA LEU A 135 -13.03 12.73 -9.01
C LEU A 135 -13.78 14.02 -9.34
N ALA A 136 -13.28 14.82 -10.27
CA ALA A 136 -13.96 16.04 -10.71
C ALA A 136 -15.30 15.76 -11.40
N GLU A 137 -15.40 14.67 -12.17
CA GLU A 137 -16.66 14.22 -12.79
C GLU A 137 -17.68 13.71 -11.76
N MET A 138 -17.24 13.21 -10.60
CA MET A 138 -18.11 12.77 -9.51
C MET A 138 -18.60 13.93 -8.62
N GLU A 139 -17.85 15.04 -8.57
CA GLU A 139 -18.17 16.22 -7.75
C GLU A 139 -19.03 17.27 -8.49
N GLY A 140 -19.11 17.19 -9.83
CA GLY A 140 -19.86 18.13 -10.69
C GLY A 140 -21.24 17.61 -11.08
#